data_AF-A0A9W4X2U6-F1
#
_entry.id   AF-A0A9W4X2U6-F1
#
_cell.length_a   1.000
_cell.length_b   1.000
_cell.length_c   1.000
_cell.angle_alpha   90.00
_cell.angle_beta   90.00
_cell.angle_gamma   90.00
#
_symmetry.space_group_name_H-M   'P 1'
#
loop_
_entity.id
_entity.type
_entity.pdbx_description
1 polymer ?
#
loop_
_entity_poly.entity_id
_entity_poly.type
_entity_poly.pdbx_seq_one_letter_code
_entity_poly.pdbx_strand_id
1 'polypeptide(L)'
;MLKELFEEALSIILQNIPVEIETSSKRTEIPYEMPLKERDTNKALMVFNNNVTKSFNRFASKSSFNFLVCSGAAGIGKTRWGNEFFNSVKKDWSSPPSWEKPGYLYLFLDFINGVRLSSFDKNLEASTILGLRVAFDYFVCRKRKISFQEFKILVEPYIKFFGIELVLSHIKSKEFQHNQQLIIVLHID
;
A
#
# COMPACT_ATOMS: atom_id res chain seq x y z
N MET A 1 -10.97 -20.98 2.73
CA MET A 1 -9.72 -21.77 2.56
C MET A 1 -8.48 -20.90 2.31
N LEU A 2 -8.21 -20.36 1.12
CA LEU A 2 -6.95 -19.60 0.87
C LEU A 2 -6.79 -18.33 1.74
N LYS A 3 -7.89 -17.62 2.00
CA LYS A 3 -7.90 -16.44 2.88
C LYS A 3 -7.58 -16.81 4.33
N GLU A 4 -8.16 -17.89 4.85
CA GLU A 4 -7.91 -18.37 6.22
C GLU A 4 -6.46 -18.82 6.40
N LEU A 5 -5.89 -19.49 5.40
CA LEU A 5 -4.48 -19.89 5.40
C LEU A 5 -3.53 -18.69 5.39
N PHE A 6 -3.88 -17.63 4.66
CA PHE A 6 -3.12 -16.37 4.73
C PHE A 6 -3.19 -15.73 6.12
N GLU A 7 -4.38 -15.71 6.73
CA GLU A 7 -4.58 -15.15 8.07
C GLU A 7 -3.81 -15.91 9.15
N GLU A 8 -3.83 -17.25 9.07
CA GLU A 8 -3.07 -18.12 9.96
C GLU A 8 -1.56 -17.91 9.79
N ALA A 9 -1.07 -17.93 8.54
CA ALA A 9 0.33 -17.66 8.23
C ALA A 9 0.77 -16.29 8.76
N LEU A 10 -0.04 -15.26 8.51
CA LEU A 10 0.23 -13.91 9.00
C LEU A 10 0.26 -13.87 10.53
N SER A 11 -0.67 -14.55 11.20
CA SER A 11 -0.69 -14.63 12.66
C SER A 11 0.60 -15.27 13.21
N ILE A 12 1.04 -16.40 12.65
CA ILE A 12 2.27 -17.08 13.06
C ILE A 12 3.49 -16.19 12.85
N ILE A 13 3.62 -15.58 11.67
CA ILE A 13 4.73 -14.64 11.38
C ILE A 13 4.71 -13.49 12.37
N LEU A 14 3.53 -12.93 12.64
CA LEU A 14 3.39 -11.80 13.54
C LEU A 14 3.58 -12.17 15.02
N GLN A 15 3.41 -13.42 15.45
CA GLN A 15 3.77 -13.83 16.81
C GLN A 15 5.29 -13.87 17.02
N ASN A 16 6.05 -14.15 15.97
CA ASN A 16 7.51 -14.26 16.01
C ASN A 16 8.25 -12.91 15.90
N ILE A 17 7.53 -11.78 15.88
CA ILE A 17 8.14 -10.46 15.79
C ILE A 17 7.66 -9.61 16.98
N PRO A 18 8.59 -9.08 17.80
CA PRO A 18 8.23 -8.25 18.93
C PRO A 18 7.48 -6.99 18.48
N VAL A 19 6.41 -6.65 19.20
CA VAL A 19 5.67 -5.40 19.00
C VAL A 19 6.45 -4.29 19.69
N GLU A 20 6.63 -3.15 19.01
CA GLU A 20 7.10 -1.96 19.70
C GLU A 20 5.99 -1.48 20.63
N ILE A 21 6.25 -1.48 21.94
CA ILE A 21 5.45 -0.73 22.89
C ILE A 21 5.81 0.74 22.65
N GLU A 22 4.85 1.54 22.20
CA GLU A 22 5.00 3.00 22.13
C GLU A 22 5.32 3.52 23.53
N THR A 23 6.60 3.73 23.81
CA THR A 23 7.02 4.49 24.99
C THR A 23 6.77 5.95 24.66
N SER A 24 5.71 6.51 25.23
CA SER A 24 5.40 7.92 25.09
C SER A 24 6.56 8.76 25.61
N SER A 25 7.37 9.32 24.71
CA SER A 25 8.11 10.59 24.86
C SER A 25 9.25 10.70 23.85
N LYS A 26 8.90 10.76 22.56
CA LYS A 26 9.61 11.70 21.68
C LYS A 26 8.57 12.60 21.07
N ARG A 27 8.36 13.77 21.70
CA ARG A 27 7.88 14.94 20.95
C ARG A 27 8.96 15.20 19.90
N THR A 28 8.82 14.60 18.73
CA THR A 28 9.44 15.14 17.52
C THR A 28 8.83 16.52 17.36
N GLU A 29 9.63 17.55 17.63
CA GLU A 29 9.34 18.90 17.17
C GLU A 29 8.92 18.79 15.71
N ILE A 30 7.68 19.19 15.41
CA ILE A 30 7.18 19.22 14.04
C ILE A 30 8.13 20.18 13.33
N PRO A 31 8.95 19.73 12.37
CA PRO A 31 9.82 20.62 11.64
C PRO A 31 8.93 21.69 11.03
N TYR A 32 9.30 22.95 11.19
CA TYR A 32 8.62 24.07 10.52
C TYR A 32 8.95 23.94 9.02
N GLU A 33 8.30 22.99 8.34
CA GLU A 33 8.42 22.81 6.89
C GLU A 33 7.80 24.04 6.24
N MET A 34 8.63 24.81 5.52
CA MET A 34 8.10 25.86 4.67
C MET A 34 7.12 25.23 3.68
N PRO A 35 5.86 25.69 3.63
CA PRO A 35 4.87 25.12 2.75
C PRO A 35 5.31 25.36 1.31
N LEU A 36 5.70 24.29 0.64
CA LEU A 36 6.02 24.34 -0.78
C LEU A 36 4.71 24.46 -1.56
N LYS A 37 4.71 25.24 -2.64
CA LYS A 37 3.53 25.38 -3.52
C LYS A 37 3.06 23.99 -3.98
N GLU A 38 1.80 23.66 -3.71
CA GLU A 38 1.17 22.44 -4.19
C GLU A 38 1.21 22.39 -5.72
N ARG A 39 1.57 21.22 -6.26
CA ARG A 39 1.57 21.00 -7.71
C ARG A 39 0.15 20.80 -8.20
N ASP A 40 -0.06 21.12 -9.48
CA ASP A 40 -1.34 20.81 -10.14
C ASP A 40 -1.50 19.30 -10.34
N THR A 41 -2.45 18.70 -9.62
CA THR A 41 -2.80 17.29 -9.68
C THR A 41 -4.08 17.03 -10.49
N ASN A 42 -4.72 18.06 -11.06
CA ASN A 42 -6.04 17.95 -11.69
C ASN A 42 -6.08 16.92 -12.82
N LYS A 43 -5.04 16.88 -13.65
CA LYS A 43 -4.95 15.89 -14.74
C LYS A 43 -4.89 14.46 -14.21
N ALA A 44 -4.14 14.23 -13.13
CA ALA A 44 -4.04 12.92 -12.49
C ALA A 44 -5.37 12.54 -11.81
N LEU A 45 -6.04 13.51 -11.17
CA LEU A 45 -7.35 13.33 -10.56
C LEU A 45 -8.41 12.97 -11.61
N MET A 46 -8.36 13.59 -12.78
CA MET A 46 -9.24 13.28 -13.91
C MET A 46 -9.02 11.84 -14.41
N VAL A 47 -7.77 11.40 -14.55
CA VAL A 47 -7.45 10.01 -14.92
C VAL A 47 -7.94 9.03 -13.85
N PHE A 48 -7.71 9.35 -12.58
CA PHE A 48 -8.21 8.57 -11.45
C PHE A 48 -9.72 8.44 -11.48
N ASN A 49 -10.45 9.55 -11.64
CA ASN A 49 -11.90 9.55 -11.72
C ASN A 49 -12.40 8.71 -12.90
N ASN A 50 -11.78 8.85 -14.07
CA ASN A 50 -12.12 8.04 -15.24
C ASN A 50 -11.92 6.54 -15.00
N ASN A 51 -10.86 6.15 -14.27
CA ASN A 51 -10.62 4.75 -13.92
C ASN A 51 -11.67 4.23 -12.94
N VAL A 52 -12.05 5.04 -11.94
CA VAL A 52 -13.16 4.69 -11.02
C VAL A 52 -14.47 4.55 -11.81
N THR A 53 -14.81 5.50 -12.69
CA THR A 53 -16.04 5.43 -13.50
C THR A 53 -16.04 4.21 -14.43
N LYS A 54 -14.92 3.90 -15.08
CA LYS A 54 -14.80 2.71 -15.94
C LYS A 54 -14.90 1.40 -15.16
N SER A 55 -14.47 1.38 -13.90
CA SER A 55 -14.56 0.17 -13.07
C SER A 55 -16.00 -0.30 -12.82
N PHE A 56 -16.99 0.60 -12.93
CA PHE A 56 -18.41 0.25 -12.86
C PHE A 56 -18.91 -0.56 -14.06
N ASN A 57 -18.23 -0.45 -15.21
CA ASN A 57 -18.61 -1.21 -16.38
C ASN A 57 -18.02 -2.64 -16.28
N ARG A 58 -18.82 -3.58 -15.79
CA ARG A 58 -18.46 -4.99 -15.59
C ARG A 58 -17.95 -5.70 -16.84
N PHE A 59 -18.25 -5.18 -18.04
CA PHE A 59 -17.77 -5.75 -19.31
C PHE A 59 -16.40 -5.23 -19.75
N ALA A 60 -15.89 -4.17 -19.11
CA ALA A 60 -14.63 -3.53 -19.44
C ALA A 60 -13.61 -3.48 -18.28
N SER A 61 -14.01 -3.83 -17.05
CA SER A 61 -13.11 -3.78 -15.90
C SER A 61 -12.24 -5.05 -15.81
N LYS A 62 -10.92 -4.87 -15.94
CA LYS A 62 -9.93 -5.88 -15.54
C LYS A 62 -9.54 -5.59 -14.09
N SER A 63 -9.72 -6.61 -13.24
CA SER A 63 -9.46 -6.66 -11.78
C SER A 63 -10.01 -5.49 -10.95
N SER A 64 -10.19 -5.73 -9.64
CA SER A 64 -10.77 -4.77 -8.68
C SER A 64 -9.79 -3.67 -8.22
N PHE A 65 -8.62 -3.54 -8.85
CA PHE A 65 -7.51 -2.71 -8.36
C PHE A 65 -6.90 -1.85 -9.47
N ASN A 66 -6.67 -0.56 -9.18
CA ASN A 66 -5.93 0.37 -10.04
C ASN A 66 -4.62 0.77 -9.35
N PHE A 67 -3.52 0.81 -10.11
CA PHE A 67 -2.20 1.18 -9.59
C PHE A 67 -1.70 2.47 -10.24
N LEU A 68 -1.00 3.30 -9.46
CA LEU A 68 -0.30 4.50 -9.94
C LEU A 68 1.21 4.28 -9.78
N VAL A 69 1.94 4.17 -10.88
CA VAL A 69 3.39 3.97 -10.84
C VAL A 69 4.09 5.28 -11.18
N CYS A 70 4.93 5.77 -10.26
CA CYS A 70 5.73 6.98 -10.44
C CYS A 70 7.17 6.60 -10.79
N SER A 71 7.66 6.93 -11.98
CA SER A 71 9.04 6.65 -12.39
C SER A 71 9.80 7.92 -12.77
N GLY A 72 11.13 7.88 -12.63
CA GLY A 72 12.01 8.99 -12.99
C GLY A 72 13.25 9.08 -12.09
N ALA A 73 14.16 9.99 -12.44
CA ALA A 73 15.45 10.15 -11.74
C ALA A 73 15.29 10.43 -10.24
N ALA A 74 16.33 10.12 -9.46
CA ALA A 74 16.38 10.48 -8.04
C ALA A 74 16.30 12.00 -7.87
N GLY A 75 15.62 12.47 -6.82
CA GLY A 75 15.55 13.90 -6.48
C GLY A 75 14.52 14.73 -7.27
N ILE A 76 13.81 14.18 -8.26
CA ILE A 76 12.79 14.94 -9.02
C ILE A 76 11.48 15.20 -8.24
N GLY A 77 11.38 14.67 -7.02
CA GLY A 77 10.24 14.85 -6.12
C GLY A 77 9.08 13.89 -6.34
N LYS A 78 9.35 12.63 -6.74
CA LYS A 78 8.35 11.57 -6.92
C LYS A 78 7.57 11.28 -5.63
N THR A 79 8.28 11.14 -4.50
CA THR A 79 7.69 10.95 -3.17
C THR A 79 6.79 12.10 -2.78
N ARG A 80 7.24 13.34 -3.00
CA ARG A 80 6.43 14.52 -2.75
C ARG A 80 5.18 14.52 -3.64
N TRP A 81 5.32 14.25 -4.94
CA TRP A 81 4.21 14.21 -5.87
C TRP A 81 3.19 13.12 -5.51
N GLY A 82 3.64 11.92 -5.11
CA GLY A 82 2.76 10.84 -4.66
C GLY A 82 1.94 11.22 -3.43
N ASN A 83 2.56 11.88 -2.44
CA ASN A 83 1.86 12.41 -1.27
C ASN A 83 0.87 13.53 -1.63
N GLU A 84 1.29 14.49 -2.47
CA GLU A 84 0.41 15.57 -2.95
C GLU A 84 -0.80 15.00 -3.71
N PHE A 85 -0.59 14.03 -4.59
CA PHE A 85 -1.67 13.37 -5.32
C PHE A 85 -2.62 12.62 -4.37
N PHE A 86 -2.11 11.85 -3.41
CA PHE A 86 -2.94 11.16 -2.42
C PHE A 86 -3.79 12.13 -1.60
N ASN A 87 -3.22 13.28 -1.21
CA ASN A 87 -3.95 14.33 -0.52
C ASN A 87 -5.04 14.95 -1.39
N SER A 88 -4.77 15.21 -2.68
CA SER A 88 -5.80 15.67 -3.63
C SER A 88 -6.92 14.65 -3.83
N VAL A 89 -6.61 13.35 -3.88
CA VAL A 89 -7.64 12.29 -3.94
C VAL A 89 -8.53 12.30 -2.69
N LYS A 90 -7.97 12.61 -1.50
CA LYS A 90 -8.77 12.72 -0.27
C LYS A 90 -9.61 13.99 -0.17
N LYS A 91 -9.06 15.12 -0.65
CA LYS A 91 -9.62 16.46 -0.43
C LYS A 91 -10.53 16.92 -1.57
N ASP A 92 -10.10 16.69 -2.81
CA ASP A 92 -10.66 17.34 -3.99
C ASP A 92 -11.50 16.37 -4.85
N TRP A 93 -11.32 15.06 -4.69
CA TRP A 93 -12.13 14.07 -5.41
C TRP A 93 -13.41 13.72 -4.63
N SER A 94 -14.52 13.69 -5.36
CA SER A 94 -15.82 13.28 -4.84
C SER A 94 -16.13 11.85 -5.28
N SER A 95 -16.39 10.97 -4.31
CA SER A 95 -16.75 9.59 -4.61
C SER A 95 -18.11 9.51 -5.33
N PRO A 96 -18.33 8.48 -6.15
CA PRO A 96 -19.63 8.22 -6.76
C PRO A 96 -20.76 8.20 -5.72
N PRO A 97 -21.97 8.71 -6.01
CA PRO A 97 -23.07 8.79 -5.03
C PRO A 97 -23.51 7.44 -4.45
N SER A 98 -23.23 6.35 -5.16
CA SER A 98 -23.53 4.98 -4.71
C SER A 98 -22.53 4.42 -3.71
N TRP A 99 -21.41 5.11 -3.47
CA TRP A 99 -20.39 4.70 -2.53
C TRP A 99 -20.62 5.34 -1.17
N GLU A 100 -20.50 4.54 -0.11
CA GLU A 100 -20.23 5.10 1.21
C GLU A 100 -18.86 5.79 1.19
N LYS A 101 -18.64 6.74 2.12
CA LYS A 101 -17.38 7.49 2.19
C LYS A 101 -16.18 6.52 2.13
N PRO A 102 -15.35 6.54 1.08
CA PRO A 102 -14.33 5.53 0.92
C PRO A 102 -13.22 5.68 1.95
N GLY A 103 -12.60 4.55 2.27
CA GLY A 103 -11.33 4.51 2.96
C GLY A 103 -10.17 4.84 2.03
N TYR A 104 -9.11 5.42 2.58
CA TYR A 104 -7.94 5.83 1.82
C TYR A 104 -6.66 5.32 2.48
N LEU A 105 -5.88 4.55 1.74
CA LEU A 105 -4.60 4.01 2.19
C LEU A 105 -3.50 4.39 1.20
N TYR A 106 -2.45 5.02 1.73
CA TYR A 106 -1.21 5.26 0.99
C TYR A 106 -0.18 4.21 1.39
N LEU A 107 0.39 3.51 0.42
CA LEU A 107 1.45 2.52 0.59
C LEU A 107 2.65 2.98 -0.22
N PHE A 108 3.80 3.12 0.43
CA PHE A 108 5.06 3.47 -0.22
C PHE A 108 5.98 2.25 -0.26
N LEU A 109 6.30 1.78 -1.45
CA LEU A 109 7.17 0.64 -1.70
C LEU A 109 8.50 1.14 -2.30
N ASP A 110 9.49 1.32 -1.45
CA ASP A 110 10.87 1.68 -1.84
C ASP A 110 11.67 0.40 -2.11
N PHE A 111 12.20 0.24 -3.33
CA PHE A 111 13.01 -0.91 -3.73
C PHE A 111 14.52 -0.64 -3.66
N ILE A 112 14.99 0.43 -3.03
CA ILE A 112 16.42 0.77 -2.93
C ILE A 112 16.94 0.50 -1.51
N ASN A 113 16.21 0.94 -0.47
CA ASN A 113 16.68 0.93 0.93
C ASN A 113 16.56 -0.44 1.63
N GLY A 114 17.39 -1.42 1.27
CA GLY A 114 17.41 -2.76 1.90
C GLY A 114 16.28 -3.70 1.46
N VAL A 115 15.48 -3.22 0.50
CA VAL A 115 14.26 -3.84 -0.03
C VAL A 115 14.44 -4.14 -1.55
N ARG A 116 15.67 -4.03 -2.08
CA ARG A 116 15.99 -4.42 -3.47
C ARG A 116 15.53 -5.85 -3.80
N LEU A 117 15.16 -6.05 -5.07
CA LEU A 117 15.00 -7.38 -5.64
C LEU A 117 16.33 -8.14 -5.52
N SER A 118 16.28 -9.36 -5.02
CA SER A 118 17.44 -10.23 -4.86
C SER A 118 17.20 -11.60 -5.50
N SER A 119 18.16 -12.52 -5.34
CA SER A 119 18.01 -13.91 -5.78
C SER A 119 16.77 -14.60 -5.19
N PHE A 120 16.30 -14.16 -4.03
CA PHE A 120 15.05 -14.61 -3.41
C PHE A 120 13.83 -14.38 -4.32
N ASP A 121 13.79 -13.24 -5.01
CA ASP A 121 12.65 -12.84 -5.83
C ASP A 121 12.67 -13.48 -7.23
N LYS A 122 13.78 -14.13 -7.63
CA LYS A 122 14.03 -14.58 -9.01
C LYS A 122 12.96 -15.52 -9.57
N ASN A 123 12.39 -16.37 -8.73
CA ASN A 123 11.40 -17.38 -9.12
C ASN A 123 9.98 -17.01 -8.65
N LEU A 124 9.78 -15.81 -8.11
CA LEU A 124 8.49 -15.36 -7.63
C LEU A 124 7.74 -14.62 -8.73
N GLU A 125 6.42 -14.79 -8.74
CA GLU A 125 5.57 -13.96 -9.57
C GLU A 125 5.59 -12.51 -9.08
N ALA A 126 5.44 -11.56 -10.01
CA ALA A 126 5.31 -10.14 -9.67
C ALA A 126 4.16 -9.88 -8.66
N SER A 127 3.09 -10.68 -8.74
CA SER A 127 1.95 -10.64 -7.80
C SER A 127 2.41 -10.94 -6.37
N THR A 128 3.23 -11.97 -6.17
CA THR A 128 3.79 -12.36 -4.88
C THR A 128 4.81 -11.35 -4.39
N ILE A 129 5.70 -10.86 -5.27
CA ILE A 129 6.68 -9.84 -4.92
C ILE A 129 5.97 -8.61 -4.36
N LEU A 130 5.00 -8.05 -5.09
CA LEU A 130 4.26 -6.88 -4.63
C LEU A 130 3.44 -7.17 -3.36
N GLY A 131 2.82 -8.34 -3.25
CA GLY A 131 2.05 -8.72 -2.06
C GLY A 131 2.93 -8.83 -0.81
N LEU A 132 4.15 -9.35 -0.92
CA LEU A 132 5.14 -9.36 0.16
C LEU A 132 5.51 -7.95 0.62
N ARG A 133 5.73 -7.02 -0.33
CA ARG A 133 6.08 -5.62 0.00
C ARG A 133 4.92 -4.90 0.67
N VAL A 134 3.71 -5.06 0.16
CA VAL A 134 2.49 -4.49 0.77
C VAL A 134 2.28 -5.06 2.17
N ALA A 135 2.43 -6.37 2.34
CA ALA A 135 2.26 -7.01 3.64
C ALA A 135 3.30 -6.51 4.65
N PHE A 136 4.55 -6.35 4.22
CA PHE A 136 5.61 -5.81 5.06
C PHE A 136 5.34 -4.35 5.45
N ASP A 137 5.04 -3.46 4.50
CA ASP A 137 4.74 -2.05 4.79
C ASP A 137 3.58 -1.93 5.78
N TYR A 138 2.48 -2.63 5.50
CA TYR A 138 1.23 -2.44 6.23
C TYR A 138 1.18 -3.17 7.58
N PHE A 139 1.63 -4.44 7.66
CA PHE A 139 1.52 -5.24 8.88
C PHE A 139 2.76 -5.17 9.78
N VAL A 140 3.92 -4.84 9.23
CA VAL A 140 5.21 -4.97 9.93
C VAL A 140 5.87 -3.61 10.15
N CYS A 141 6.31 -2.93 9.08
CA CYS A 141 7.12 -1.71 9.14
C CYS A 141 6.50 -0.61 10.01
N ARG A 142 5.17 -0.45 9.94
CA ARG A 142 4.45 0.58 10.71
C ARG A 142 4.33 0.29 12.20
N LYS A 143 4.60 -0.95 12.64
CA LYS A 143 4.28 -1.43 14.00
C LYS A 143 5.46 -2.09 14.71
N ARG A 144 6.55 -2.39 13.99
CA ARG A 144 7.58 -3.34 14.41
C ARG A 144 8.94 -2.99 13.79
N LYS A 145 10.01 -3.16 14.56
CA LYS A 145 11.39 -2.96 14.12
C LYS A 145 12.02 -4.26 13.62
N ILE A 146 11.62 -4.69 12.43
CA ILE A 146 12.39 -5.69 11.68
C ILE A 146 12.66 -5.19 10.27
N SER A 147 13.77 -5.64 9.71
CA SER A 147 14.12 -5.41 8.32
C SER A 147 13.28 -6.29 7.39
N PHE A 148 13.21 -5.89 6.12
CA PHE A 148 12.56 -6.74 5.11
C PHE A 148 13.28 -8.07 4.92
N GLN A 149 14.60 -8.13 5.15
CA GLN A 149 15.36 -9.37 5.03
C GLN A 149 14.95 -10.39 6.12
N GLU A 150 14.77 -9.93 7.36
CA GLU A 150 14.27 -10.77 8.45
C GLU A 150 12.83 -11.21 8.18
N PHE A 151 11.98 -10.30 7.68
CA PHE A 151 10.62 -10.65 7.28
C PHE A 151 10.59 -11.75 6.20
N LYS A 152 11.51 -11.70 5.22
CA LYS A 152 11.62 -12.73 4.18
C LYS A 152 11.92 -14.13 4.75
N ILE A 153 12.77 -14.22 5.76
CA ILE A 153 13.10 -15.49 6.41
C ILE A 153 11.85 -16.07 7.08
N LEU A 154 11.07 -15.23 7.76
CA LEU A 154 9.84 -15.66 8.44
C LEU A 154 8.72 -16.05 7.46
N VAL A 155 8.63 -15.38 6.31
CA VAL A 155 7.55 -15.60 5.33
C VAL A 155 7.84 -16.71 4.33
N GLU A 156 9.09 -17.13 4.17
CA GLU A 156 9.52 -18.13 3.19
C GLU A 156 8.66 -19.41 3.17
N PRO A 157 8.31 -20.04 4.33
CA PRO A 157 7.45 -21.23 4.34
C PRO A 157 6.01 -20.98 3.86
N TYR A 158 5.57 -19.71 3.89
CA TYR A 158 4.20 -19.28 3.65
C TYR A 158 4.06 -18.46 2.36
N ILE A 159 5.13 -18.30 1.59
CA ILE A 159 5.25 -17.31 0.51
C ILE A 159 4.14 -17.40 -0.54
N LYS A 160 3.65 -18.61 -0.81
CA LYS A 160 2.55 -18.89 -1.75
C LYS A 160 1.23 -18.19 -1.38
N PHE A 161 1.06 -17.76 -0.12
CA PHE A 161 -0.13 -17.07 0.35
C PHE A 161 -0.04 -15.54 0.22
N PHE A 162 1.12 -15.01 -0.16
CA PHE A 162 1.38 -13.56 -0.23
C PHE A 162 1.17 -12.96 -1.62
N GLY A 163 0.24 -13.52 -2.41
CA GLY A 163 -0.22 -12.87 -3.64
C GLY A 163 -0.91 -11.53 -3.33
N ILE A 164 -0.60 -10.49 -4.10
CA ILE A 164 -1.11 -9.13 -3.86
C ILE A 164 -2.63 -9.07 -3.70
N GLU A 165 -3.40 -9.86 -4.45
CA GLU A 165 -4.86 -9.90 -4.34
C GLU A 165 -5.32 -10.37 -2.96
N LEU A 166 -4.71 -11.44 -2.42
CA LEU A 166 -5.04 -11.96 -1.10
C LEU A 166 -4.69 -10.95 0.00
N VAL A 167 -3.50 -10.34 -0.11
CA VAL A 167 -3.01 -9.33 0.84
C VAL A 167 -3.94 -8.12 0.86
N LEU A 168 -4.26 -7.53 -0.30
CA LEU A 168 -5.15 -6.36 -0.39
C LEU A 168 -6.58 -6.70 0.06
N SER A 169 -7.08 -7.89 -0.26
CA SER A 169 -8.38 -8.36 0.20
C SER A 169 -8.44 -8.50 1.73
N HIS A 170 -7.37 -8.98 2.35
CA HIS A 170 -7.30 -9.06 3.81
C HIS A 170 -7.23 -7.67 4.45
N ILE A 171 -6.42 -6.74 3.91
CA ILE A 171 -6.38 -5.33 4.35
C ILE A 171 -7.78 -4.72 4.29
N LYS A 172 -8.46 -4.87 3.14
CA LYS A 172 -9.84 -4.37 2.97
C LYS A 172 -10.79 -4.94 4.03
N SER A 173 -10.68 -6.23 4.37
CA SER A 173 -11.54 -6.84 5.38
C SER A 173 -11.23 -6.45 6.82
N LYS A 174 -10.04 -5.94 7.12
CA LYS A 174 -9.67 -5.44 8.46
C LYS A 174 -10.09 -3.99 8.70
N GLU A 175 -9.98 -3.15 7.69
CA GLU A 175 -10.18 -1.71 7.82
C GLU A 175 -11.65 -1.28 7.68
N PHE A 176 -12.53 -2.11 7.09
CA PHE A 176 -13.85 -1.62 6.65
C PHE A 176 -15.05 -2.54 6.93
N GLN A 177 -16.19 -1.91 7.22
CA GLN A 177 -17.50 -2.55 7.25
C GLN A 177 -17.89 -3.07 5.85
N HIS A 178 -18.78 -4.07 5.80
CA HIS A 178 -19.27 -4.68 4.56
C HIS A 178 -20.05 -3.65 3.72
N ASN A 179 -19.34 -2.84 2.92
CA ASN A 179 -19.77 -2.10 1.71
C ASN A 179 -18.90 -0.87 1.40
N GLN A 180 -17.98 -0.48 2.29
CA GLN A 180 -17.10 0.65 2.05
C GLN A 180 -16.00 0.32 1.03
N GLN A 181 -15.79 1.23 0.09
CA GLN A 181 -14.74 1.12 -0.92
C GLN A 181 -13.40 1.56 -0.34
N LEU A 182 -12.33 0.85 -0.70
CA LEU A 182 -10.97 1.17 -0.28
C LEU A 182 -10.19 1.65 -1.49
N ILE A 183 -9.68 2.88 -1.41
CA ILE A 183 -8.78 3.47 -2.38
C ILE A 183 -7.36 3.30 -1.86
N ILE A 184 -6.53 2.60 -2.63
CA ILE A 184 -5.13 2.36 -2.31
C ILE A 184 -4.29 3.10 -3.32
N VAL A 185 -3.49 4.06 -2.88
CA VAL A 185 -2.44 4.68 -3.69
C VAL A 185 -1.14 3.94 -3.37
N LEU A 186 -0.76 3.05 -4.28
CA LEU A 186 0.50 2.31 -4.20
C LEU A 186 1.59 3.09 -4.92
N HIS A 187 2.46 3.78 -4.20
CA HIS A 187 3.62 4.44 -4.76
C HIS A 187 4.81 3.48 -4.74
N ILE A 188 5.38 3.19 -5.92
CA ILE A 188 6.58 2.36 -6.09
C ILE A 188 7.73 3.28 -6.52
N ASP A 189 8.86 3.23 -5.80
CA ASP A 189 10.10 3.97 -6.10
C ASP A 189 11.31 3.02 -6.16
#